data_AF-A0A1T5N540-F1
#
_entry.id   AF-A0A1T5N540-F1
#
_cell.length_a   1.000
_cell.length_b   1.000
_cell.length_c   1.000
_cell.angle_alpha   90.00
_cell.angle_beta   90.00
_cell.angle_gamma   90.00
#
_symmetry.space_group_name_H-M   'P 1'
#
loop_
_entity.id
_entity.type
_entity.pdbx_description
1 polymer ?
#
loop_
_entity_poly.entity_id
_entity_poly.type
_entity_poly.pdbx_seq_one_letter_code
_entity_poly.pdbx_strand_id
1 'polypeptide(L)'
;MSHRAYIYNISTPSAMQHTDVMVMEWGYEVPLLLQPLLIDSGFVAGNIYNTHTDPENFGLYYNAENGIKNIKRFYNFIESHQSELIDDAAQFSIAKEKLFQYLDKLSQPYFHVDAWDVFNMSDESHQNQASELLAVIAHNNTVINRAIDADDISLLATSAFAGEVLSGLPDFRTLLNYPGFDYGLEHIYDQEITEEADIFEENGLWGLKDKKGAILVEPFYDEFYGFNEDEDIAVVLKDGRYGYIHKSGKIIVHPVYTDAYDFTGGYAVVNVDGKYGLIQPNGNVKLPPHYDDLSSLMPLGSYWTAKLNGKYGVINASGEVVLPFDYEHEIKDSEDETFYVIAEEGEDSHLIFSDQFVLLGRFDPAFVKRRSIYHCGNFSEEVFIFEILKHQHQSHNILLSSTGEVLLAGYTAIIESWGYAFLVSKNDKQGLFKYPQGLVLDFNFDLIEDLRPITDEPITSIIKELPKRLEHVSFNFCKVTANKQTGLFFTTGDFSKWILLPEYSEMKYLKSQYIALRKDSGWAVFCIDGNQHTDFEFEELINLISYTGIAYGIKGDDVFAIMEEEILPADKMHLLDYVEANGEYGYYYFSKEVQKKLQAYIDKE
;
A
#
# COMPACT_ATOMS: atom_id res chain seq x y z
N MET A 1 -13.06 -11.26 11.01
CA MET A 1 -13.49 -11.71 9.67
C MET A 1 -13.96 -10.47 8.94
N SER A 2 -13.65 -10.31 7.66
CA SER A 2 -14.14 -9.15 6.90
C SER A 2 -15.62 -9.34 6.59
N HIS A 3 -16.48 -8.44 7.04
CA HIS A 3 -17.90 -8.46 6.68
C HIS A 3 -18.08 -7.82 5.30
N ARG A 4 -18.77 -8.51 4.39
CA ARG A 4 -18.88 -8.13 2.97
C ARG A 4 -20.31 -8.21 2.45
N ALA A 5 -20.61 -7.37 1.48
CA ALA A 5 -21.81 -7.42 0.66
C ALA A 5 -21.45 -7.74 -0.79
N TYR A 6 -22.31 -8.51 -1.44
CA TYR A 6 -22.11 -9.02 -2.79
C TYR A 6 -23.29 -8.68 -3.69
N ILE A 7 -23.01 -8.46 -4.97
CA ILE A 7 -24.04 -8.43 -6.03
C ILE A 7 -23.70 -9.52 -7.04
N TYR A 8 -24.70 -10.33 -7.41
CA TYR A 8 -24.59 -11.34 -8.46
C TYR A 8 -25.59 -11.07 -9.58
N ASN A 9 -25.24 -11.33 -10.84
CA ASN A 9 -26.16 -11.46 -11.96
C ASN A 9 -26.54 -12.93 -12.12
N ILE A 10 -27.80 -13.29 -11.79
CA ILE A 10 -28.23 -14.67 -11.61
C ILE A 10 -29.43 -15.05 -12.46
N SER A 11 -29.46 -16.33 -12.84
CA SER A 11 -30.51 -16.91 -13.68
C SER A 11 -31.85 -17.08 -12.97
N THR A 12 -31.83 -17.43 -11.68
CA THR A 12 -33.03 -17.71 -10.88
C THR A 12 -32.81 -17.44 -9.39
N PRO A 13 -33.79 -16.85 -8.67
CA PRO A 13 -33.73 -16.68 -7.21
C PRO A 13 -33.79 -17.97 -6.39
N SER A 14 -33.98 -19.14 -7.02
CA SER A 14 -34.26 -20.39 -6.30
C SER A 14 -33.03 -21.25 -6.01
N ALA A 15 -31.95 -21.09 -6.78
CA ALA A 15 -30.73 -21.89 -6.62
C ALA A 15 -29.56 -21.28 -7.39
N MET A 16 -28.36 -21.38 -6.82
CA MET A 16 -27.10 -21.04 -7.47
C MET A 16 -26.92 -21.83 -8.77
N GLN A 17 -26.48 -21.15 -9.83
CA GLN A 17 -26.05 -21.76 -11.08
C GLN A 17 -24.58 -21.46 -11.39
N HIS A 18 -23.96 -22.34 -12.16
CA HIS A 18 -22.58 -22.15 -12.65
C HIS A 18 -22.45 -21.01 -13.68
N THR A 19 -23.57 -20.50 -14.20
CA THR A 19 -23.62 -19.39 -15.17
C THR A 19 -23.83 -18.02 -14.53
N ASP A 20 -23.95 -17.98 -13.23
CA ASP A 20 -24.17 -16.75 -12.48
C ASP A 20 -22.84 -16.01 -12.32
N VAL A 21 -22.88 -14.68 -12.38
CA VAL A 21 -21.69 -13.83 -12.41
C VAL A 21 -21.66 -12.98 -11.16
N MET A 22 -20.54 -13.00 -10.41
CA MET A 22 -20.35 -12.04 -9.32
C MET A 22 -19.98 -10.68 -9.92
N VAL A 23 -20.83 -9.70 -9.65
CA VAL A 23 -20.73 -8.34 -10.17
C VAL A 23 -19.96 -7.43 -9.24
N MET A 24 -20.10 -7.65 -7.92
CA MET A 24 -19.51 -6.80 -6.90
C MET A 24 -19.19 -7.63 -5.67
N GLU A 25 -18.02 -7.36 -5.08
CA GLU A 25 -17.68 -7.76 -3.72
C GLU A 25 -17.16 -6.51 -3.02
N TRP A 26 -17.87 -6.04 -2.00
CA TRP A 26 -17.49 -4.83 -1.27
C TRP A 26 -17.71 -4.99 0.23
N GLY A 27 -17.23 -4.02 1.01
CA GLY A 27 -17.27 -4.04 2.48
C GLY A 27 -18.68 -4.04 3.09
N TYR A 28 -18.92 -3.15 4.05
CA TYR A 28 -20.10 -3.22 4.92
C TYR A 28 -21.43 -2.76 4.27
N GLU A 29 -21.42 -2.27 3.03
CA GLU A 29 -22.60 -1.71 2.37
C GLU A 29 -22.61 -1.90 0.85
N VAL A 30 -23.77 -1.69 0.24
CA VAL A 30 -23.93 -1.59 -1.22
C VAL A 30 -23.62 -0.15 -1.66
N PRO A 31 -22.54 0.09 -2.44
CA PRO A 31 -22.10 1.43 -2.84
C PRO A 31 -23.20 2.22 -3.56
N LEU A 32 -23.34 3.51 -3.22
CA LEU A 32 -24.38 4.38 -3.81
C LEU A 32 -24.33 4.41 -5.33
N LEU A 33 -23.12 4.43 -5.89
CA LEU A 33 -22.90 4.52 -7.35
C LEU A 33 -23.43 3.28 -8.10
N LEU A 34 -23.61 2.15 -7.41
CA LEU A 34 -24.14 0.90 -7.97
C LEU A 34 -25.63 0.64 -7.62
N GLN A 35 -26.20 1.35 -6.64
CA GLN A 35 -27.63 1.20 -6.29
C GLN A 35 -28.59 1.43 -7.47
N PRO A 36 -28.30 2.24 -8.50
CA PRO A 36 -29.11 2.33 -9.72
C PRO A 36 -29.32 1.03 -10.49
N LEU A 37 -28.53 -0.03 -10.24
CA LEU A 37 -28.78 -1.38 -10.74
C LEU A 37 -29.99 -2.05 -10.07
N LEU A 38 -30.39 -1.60 -8.89
CA LEU A 38 -31.29 -2.29 -7.97
C LEU A 38 -32.65 -1.57 -7.87
N ILE A 39 -33.39 -1.55 -8.99
CA ILE A 39 -34.67 -0.82 -9.14
C ILE A 39 -35.91 -1.74 -9.24
N ASP A 40 -37.08 -1.17 -9.53
CA ASP A 40 -38.36 -1.87 -9.63
C ASP A 40 -38.84 -2.53 -8.33
N SER A 41 -38.58 -1.84 -7.22
CA SER A 41 -39.00 -2.21 -5.85
C SER A 41 -38.39 -3.49 -5.28
N GLY A 42 -37.72 -4.32 -6.10
CA GLY A 42 -37.10 -5.58 -5.71
C GLY A 42 -38.02 -6.50 -4.90
N PHE A 43 -37.45 -7.56 -4.34
CA PHE A 43 -38.12 -8.35 -3.30
C PHE A 43 -37.12 -9.10 -2.43
N VAL A 44 -37.55 -9.43 -1.21
CA VAL A 44 -36.80 -10.24 -0.25
C VAL A 44 -37.13 -11.72 -0.48
N ALA A 45 -36.11 -12.57 -0.59
CA ALA A 45 -36.28 -14.03 -0.62
C ALA A 45 -35.05 -14.73 -0.01
N GLY A 46 -35.12 -16.07 0.10
CA GLY A 46 -34.04 -16.86 0.70
C GLY A 46 -32.74 -16.76 -0.08
N ASN A 47 -31.63 -16.58 0.61
CA ASN A 47 -30.30 -16.39 0.01
C ASN A 47 -29.76 -17.69 -0.63
N ILE A 48 -29.06 -17.58 -1.77
CA ILE A 48 -28.62 -18.74 -2.57
C ILE A 48 -27.10 -18.97 -2.60
N TYR A 49 -26.25 -17.98 -2.22
CA TYR A 49 -24.79 -18.13 -2.21
C TYR A 49 -24.22 -18.48 -0.85
N ASN A 50 -24.93 -18.17 0.22
CA ASN A 50 -24.59 -18.51 1.60
C ASN A 50 -25.60 -19.49 2.22
N THR A 51 -25.58 -20.73 1.71
CA THR A 51 -26.42 -21.84 2.20
C THR A 51 -25.80 -22.51 3.43
N HIS A 52 -25.56 -21.72 4.48
CA HIS A 52 -25.38 -22.29 5.81
C HIS A 52 -26.68 -22.99 6.21
N THR A 53 -26.59 -24.03 7.04
CA THR A 53 -27.74 -24.82 7.53
C THR A 53 -28.73 -24.01 8.42
N ASP A 54 -28.60 -22.69 8.45
CA ASP A 54 -29.36 -21.77 9.28
C ASP A 54 -30.64 -21.33 8.54
N PRO A 55 -31.85 -21.51 9.13
CA PRO A 55 -33.12 -21.19 8.48
C PRO A 55 -33.40 -19.69 8.27
N GLU A 56 -32.57 -18.77 8.77
CA GLU A 56 -32.74 -17.32 8.62
C GLU A 56 -31.73 -16.69 7.63
N ASN A 57 -31.69 -17.14 6.38
CA ASN A 57 -30.84 -16.54 5.35
C ASN A 57 -31.66 -15.80 4.28
N PHE A 58 -31.57 -14.46 4.24
CA PHE A 58 -32.33 -13.65 3.28
C PHE A 58 -31.41 -12.75 2.45
N GLY A 59 -31.82 -12.49 1.21
CA GLY A 59 -31.19 -11.53 0.32
C GLY A 59 -32.23 -10.83 -0.55
N LEU A 60 -31.74 -9.94 -1.41
CA LEU A 60 -32.58 -9.11 -2.26
C LEU A 60 -32.46 -9.55 -3.71
N TYR A 61 -33.54 -9.39 -4.47
CA TYR A 61 -33.61 -9.73 -5.88
C TYR A 61 -34.25 -8.61 -6.69
N TYR A 62 -33.66 -8.29 -7.84
CA TYR A 62 -34.05 -7.18 -8.70
C TYR A 62 -34.04 -7.60 -10.17
N ASN A 63 -34.77 -6.89 -11.04
CA ASN A 63 -34.72 -7.13 -12.48
C ASN A 63 -33.42 -6.56 -13.08
N ALA A 64 -32.62 -7.42 -13.72
CA ALA A 64 -31.32 -7.00 -14.24
C ALA A 64 -31.43 -6.07 -15.46
N GLU A 65 -32.32 -6.37 -16.40
CA GLU A 65 -32.46 -5.60 -17.64
C GLU A 65 -32.82 -4.13 -17.35
N ASN A 66 -33.78 -3.91 -16.45
CA ASN A 66 -34.20 -2.57 -16.08
C ASN A 66 -33.13 -1.86 -15.24
N GLY A 67 -32.46 -2.58 -14.34
CA GLY A 67 -31.30 -2.08 -13.58
C GLY A 67 -30.18 -1.56 -14.48
N ILE A 68 -29.76 -2.36 -15.47
CA ILE A 68 -28.70 -2.00 -16.43
C ILE A 68 -29.11 -0.77 -17.24
N LYS A 69 -30.36 -0.69 -17.71
CA LYS A 69 -30.86 0.51 -18.40
C LYS A 69 -30.82 1.74 -17.49
N ASN A 70 -31.15 1.59 -16.22
CA ASN A 70 -31.24 2.72 -15.31
C ASN A 70 -29.87 3.26 -14.87
N ILE A 71 -28.91 2.39 -14.55
CA ILE A 71 -27.54 2.86 -14.25
C ILE A 71 -26.91 3.55 -15.46
N LYS A 72 -27.18 3.09 -16.68
CA LYS A 72 -26.74 3.79 -17.90
C LYS A 72 -27.34 5.18 -18.02
N ARG A 73 -28.63 5.35 -17.70
CA ARG A 73 -29.27 6.69 -17.62
C ARG A 73 -28.58 7.56 -16.58
N PHE A 74 -28.27 7.01 -15.41
CA PHE A 74 -27.62 7.75 -14.33
C PHE A 74 -26.22 8.26 -14.72
N TYR A 75 -25.36 7.40 -15.28
CA TYR A 75 -24.03 7.81 -15.71
C TYR A 75 -24.06 8.79 -16.88
N ASN A 76 -25.01 8.67 -17.81
CA ASN A 76 -25.21 9.66 -18.87
C ASN A 76 -25.66 11.03 -18.31
N PHE A 77 -26.49 11.03 -17.26
CA PHE A 77 -26.88 12.26 -16.54
C PHE A 77 -25.70 12.90 -15.80
N ILE A 78 -24.81 12.09 -15.20
CA ILE A 78 -23.57 12.60 -14.60
C ILE A 78 -22.68 13.23 -15.69
N GLU A 79 -22.50 12.56 -16.82
CA GLU A 79 -21.68 13.04 -17.93
C GLU A 79 -22.21 14.35 -18.55
N SER A 80 -23.53 14.50 -18.65
CA SER A 80 -24.14 15.75 -19.14
C SER A 80 -23.87 16.95 -18.23
N HIS A 81 -23.51 16.70 -16.96
CA HIS A 81 -23.15 17.70 -15.95
C HIS A 81 -21.65 17.65 -15.58
N GLN A 82 -20.80 17.14 -16.47
CA GLN A 82 -19.37 16.93 -16.19
C GLN A 82 -18.63 18.17 -15.67
N SER A 83 -19.00 19.38 -16.11
CA SER A 83 -18.34 20.62 -15.65
C SER A 83 -18.56 20.93 -14.17
N GLU A 84 -19.59 20.34 -13.55
CA GLU A 84 -19.95 20.57 -12.15
C GLU A 84 -19.62 19.35 -11.28
N LEU A 85 -19.80 18.15 -11.83
CA LEU A 85 -19.69 16.90 -11.07
C LEU A 85 -18.34 16.19 -11.20
N ILE A 86 -17.60 16.37 -12.29
CA ILE A 86 -16.44 15.52 -12.62
C ILE A 86 -15.13 16.33 -12.57
N ASP A 87 -14.15 15.85 -11.81
CA ASP A 87 -12.80 16.43 -11.72
C ASP A 87 -11.94 16.03 -12.92
N ASP A 88 -12.03 14.77 -13.37
CA ASP A 88 -11.32 14.25 -14.55
C ASP A 88 -12.29 13.62 -15.54
N ALA A 89 -12.72 14.41 -16.53
CA ALA A 89 -13.66 13.98 -17.56
C ALA A 89 -13.11 12.85 -18.44
N ALA A 90 -11.79 12.80 -18.66
CA ALA A 90 -11.18 11.75 -19.47
C ALA A 90 -11.24 10.42 -18.71
N GLN A 91 -10.87 10.41 -17.43
CA GLN A 91 -10.93 9.20 -16.63
C GLN A 91 -12.36 8.75 -16.35
N PHE A 92 -13.28 9.68 -16.10
CA PHE A 92 -14.70 9.32 -15.98
C PHE A 92 -15.21 8.64 -17.26
N SER A 93 -14.86 9.17 -18.45
CA SER A 93 -15.25 8.57 -19.71
C SER A 93 -14.73 7.13 -19.84
N ILE A 94 -13.47 6.90 -19.49
CA ILE A 94 -12.86 5.55 -19.47
C ILE A 94 -13.62 4.62 -18.51
N ALA A 95 -13.82 5.04 -17.26
CA ALA A 95 -14.49 4.24 -16.24
C ALA A 95 -15.94 3.90 -16.62
N LYS A 96 -16.69 4.90 -17.12
CA LYS A 96 -18.06 4.74 -17.62
C LYS A 96 -18.13 3.73 -18.78
N GLU A 97 -17.25 3.85 -19.78
CA GLU A 97 -17.24 2.94 -20.92
C GLU A 97 -16.89 1.51 -20.49
N LYS A 98 -15.92 1.33 -19.59
CA LYS A 98 -15.60 0.02 -19.00
C LYS A 98 -16.81 -0.58 -18.26
N LEU A 99 -17.47 0.21 -17.40
CA LEU A 99 -18.67 -0.23 -16.68
C LEU A 99 -19.80 -0.61 -17.66
N PHE A 100 -20.05 0.21 -18.68
CA PHE A 100 -21.11 -0.07 -19.65
C PHE A 100 -20.84 -1.36 -20.43
N GLN A 101 -19.60 -1.54 -20.89
CA GLN A 101 -19.17 -2.76 -21.58
C GLN A 101 -19.28 -3.99 -20.68
N TYR A 102 -18.91 -3.88 -19.40
CA TYR A 102 -19.09 -4.96 -18.44
C TYR A 102 -20.57 -5.33 -18.29
N LEU A 103 -21.44 -4.33 -18.06
CA LEU A 103 -22.87 -4.54 -17.86
C LEU A 103 -23.57 -5.11 -19.10
N ASP A 104 -23.13 -4.76 -20.30
CA ASP A 104 -23.68 -5.30 -21.56
C ASP A 104 -23.40 -6.79 -21.75
N LYS A 105 -22.39 -7.34 -21.07
CA LYS A 105 -22.07 -8.78 -21.11
C LYS A 105 -22.94 -9.60 -20.16
N LEU A 106 -23.62 -8.95 -19.20
CA LEU A 106 -24.49 -9.63 -18.24
C LEU A 106 -25.79 -10.07 -18.92
N SER A 107 -26.08 -11.37 -18.86
CA SER A 107 -27.18 -11.97 -19.61
C SER A 107 -28.29 -12.54 -18.74
N GLN A 108 -28.09 -12.60 -17.42
CA GLN A 108 -29.06 -13.20 -16.53
C GLN A 108 -30.16 -12.22 -16.13
N PRO A 109 -31.41 -12.70 -15.91
CA PRO A 109 -32.57 -11.85 -15.68
C PRO A 109 -32.63 -11.14 -14.32
N TYR A 110 -31.85 -11.57 -13.32
CA TYR A 110 -31.90 -10.99 -11.97
C TYR A 110 -30.56 -10.46 -11.49
N PHE A 111 -30.60 -9.40 -10.69
CA PHE A 111 -29.53 -9.09 -9.74
C PHE A 111 -29.91 -9.62 -8.37
N HIS A 112 -28.94 -10.19 -7.67
CA HIS A 112 -29.09 -10.67 -6.31
C HIS A 112 -28.09 -9.98 -5.39
N VAL A 113 -28.60 -9.36 -4.31
CA VAL A 113 -27.77 -8.80 -3.23
C VAL A 113 -27.69 -9.82 -2.11
N ASP A 114 -26.47 -10.27 -1.83
CA ASP A 114 -26.13 -11.11 -0.68
C ASP A 114 -25.37 -10.25 0.34
N ALA A 115 -26.02 -9.96 1.47
CA ALA A 115 -25.45 -9.18 2.57
C ALA A 115 -25.41 -9.99 3.88
N TRP A 116 -25.33 -11.32 3.77
CA TRP A 116 -25.41 -12.23 4.93
C TRP A 116 -24.34 -11.93 5.99
N ASP A 117 -23.09 -11.70 5.58
CA ASP A 117 -21.99 -11.35 6.49
C ASP A 117 -22.22 -10.03 7.23
N VAL A 118 -22.86 -9.07 6.58
CA VAL A 118 -23.23 -7.77 7.18
C VAL A 118 -24.38 -7.97 8.16
N PHE A 119 -25.39 -8.75 7.78
CA PHE A 119 -26.54 -9.01 8.66
C PHE A 119 -26.16 -9.75 9.95
N ASN A 120 -25.07 -10.52 9.93
CA ASN A 120 -24.54 -11.18 11.13
C ASN A 120 -23.88 -10.23 12.15
N MET A 121 -23.79 -8.93 11.86
CA MET A 121 -23.26 -7.93 12.80
C MET A 121 -24.31 -7.45 13.82
N SER A 122 -25.57 -7.84 13.65
CA SER A 122 -26.70 -7.46 14.49
C SER A 122 -27.46 -8.70 14.97
N ASP A 123 -28.10 -8.60 16.13
CA ASP A 123 -29.01 -9.63 16.66
C ASP A 123 -30.40 -9.60 15.98
N GLU A 124 -30.64 -8.67 15.04
CA GLU A 124 -31.89 -8.58 14.29
C GLU A 124 -32.01 -9.70 13.24
N SER A 125 -33.23 -10.20 13.01
CA SER A 125 -33.46 -11.23 11.99
C SER A 125 -33.03 -10.75 10.60
N HIS A 126 -32.40 -11.62 9.82
CA HIS A 126 -31.94 -11.28 8.46
C HIS A 126 -33.10 -10.84 7.55
N GLN A 127 -34.32 -11.33 7.79
CA GLN A 127 -35.51 -10.89 7.04
C GLN A 127 -35.82 -9.40 7.25
N ASN A 128 -35.74 -8.93 8.50
CA ASN A 128 -35.96 -7.52 8.83
C ASN A 128 -34.84 -6.66 8.24
N GLN A 129 -33.58 -7.05 8.45
CA GLN A 129 -32.43 -6.33 7.90
C GLN A 129 -32.47 -6.26 6.37
N ALA A 130 -32.84 -7.34 5.68
CA ALA A 130 -33.07 -7.34 4.25
C ALA A 130 -34.22 -6.39 3.84
N SER A 131 -35.32 -6.39 4.59
CA SER A 131 -36.46 -5.50 4.32
C SER A 131 -36.08 -4.02 4.51
N GLU A 132 -35.24 -3.71 5.48
CA GLU A 132 -34.72 -2.36 5.72
C GLU A 132 -33.75 -1.94 4.61
N LEU A 133 -32.80 -2.80 4.24
CA LEU A 133 -31.87 -2.54 3.12
C LEU A 133 -32.63 -2.31 1.81
N LEU A 134 -33.68 -3.11 1.55
CA LEU A 134 -34.56 -2.92 0.39
C LEU A 134 -35.21 -1.53 0.39
N ALA A 135 -35.70 -1.07 1.56
CA ALA A 135 -36.31 0.25 1.70
C ALA A 135 -35.30 1.39 1.52
N VAL A 136 -34.08 1.24 2.04
CA VAL A 136 -32.98 2.21 1.87
C VAL A 136 -32.61 2.35 0.39
N ILE A 137 -32.39 1.24 -0.31
CA ILE A 137 -32.06 1.23 -1.75
C ILE A 137 -33.20 1.85 -2.57
N ALA A 138 -34.46 1.53 -2.25
CA ALA A 138 -35.62 2.11 -2.94
C ALA A 138 -35.74 3.64 -2.73
N HIS A 139 -35.46 4.12 -1.52
CA HIS A 139 -35.43 5.55 -1.22
C HIS A 139 -34.32 6.27 -2.00
N ASN A 140 -33.10 5.73 -1.97
CA ASN A 140 -31.96 6.31 -2.68
C ASN A 140 -32.17 6.35 -4.20
N ASN A 141 -32.72 5.28 -4.77
CA ASN A 141 -33.10 5.27 -6.19
C ASN A 141 -34.21 6.27 -6.53
N THR A 142 -35.11 6.58 -5.59
CA THR A 142 -36.09 7.65 -5.78
C THR A 142 -35.41 9.01 -5.85
N VAL A 143 -34.40 9.27 -5.02
CA VAL A 143 -33.60 10.51 -5.07
C VAL A 143 -32.86 10.62 -6.41
N ILE A 144 -32.13 9.57 -6.79
CA ILE A 144 -31.35 9.52 -8.04
C ILE A 144 -32.25 9.72 -9.26
N ASN A 145 -33.34 8.96 -9.37
CA ASN A 145 -34.21 9.05 -10.54
C ASN A 145 -34.94 10.39 -10.62
N ARG A 146 -35.26 11.03 -9.48
CA ARG A 146 -35.78 12.40 -9.48
C ARG A 146 -34.76 13.42 -9.98
N ALA A 147 -33.48 13.26 -9.63
CA ALA A 147 -32.41 14.10 -10.16
C ALA A 147 -32.27 13.94 -11.67
N ILE A 148 -32.27 12.69 -12.16
CA ILE A 148 -32.21 12.36 -13.60
C ILE A 148 -33.42 12.93 -14.34
N ASP A 149 -34.64 12.66 -13.86
CA ASP A 149 -35.88 13.04 -14.54
C ASP A 149 -36.11 14.57 -14.53
N ALA A 150 -35.62 15.27 -13.51
CA ALA A 150 -35.68 16.73 -13.41
C ALA A 150 -34.49 17.44 -14.07
N ASP A 151 -33.47 16.69 -14.50
CA ASP A 151 -32.19 17.21 -14.99
C ASP A 151 -31.55 18.19 -13.98
N ASP A 152 -31.55 17.83 -12.68
CA ASP A 152 -31.18 18.72 -11.57
C ASP A 152 -30.26 18.03 -10.56
N ILE A 153 -28.96 18.36 -10.63
CA ILE A 153 -27.92 17.80 -9.75
C ILE A 153 -28.05 18.25 -8.29
N SER A 154 -28.77 19.33 -8.00
CA SER A 154 -28.96 19.80 -6.62
C SER A 154 -29.78 18.82 -5.77
N LEU A 155 -30.54 17.94 -6.43
CA LEU A 155 -31.31 16.88 -5.79
C LEU A 155 -30.42 15.73 -5.28
N LEU A 156 -29.15 15.66 -5.68
CA LEU A 156 -28.17 14.70 -5.16
C LEU A 156 -27.48 15.17 -3.87
N ALA A 157 -28.12 16.09 -3.13
CA ALA A 157 -27.62 16.51 -1.82
C ALA A 157 -27.53 15.32 -0.84
N THR A 158 -26.47 15.28 -0.04
CA THR A 158 -26.19 14.17 0.88
C THR A 158 -27.33 13.88 1.86
N SER A 159 -27.98 14.94 2.35
CA SER A 159 -29.13 14.86 3.26
C SER A 159 -30.40 14.25 2.64
N ALA A 160 -30.43 14.09 1.32
CA ALA A 160 -31.55 13.44 0.63
C ALA A 160 -31.46 11.91 0.69
N PHE A 161 -30.26 11.34 0.84
CA PHE A 161 -30.03 9.89 0.86
C PHE A 161 -30.33 9.29 2.25
N ALA A 162 -30.78 8.03 2.24
CA ALA A 162 -30.99 7.22 3.43
C ALA A 162 -29.81 6.27 3.65
N GLY A 163 -29.55 5.91 4.91
CA GLY A 163 -28.38 5.14 5.32
C GLY A 163 -27.12 6.01 5.47
N GLU A 164 -26.07 5.46 6.07
CA GLU A 164 -24.77 6.15 6.26
C GLU A 164 -23.89 6.13 4.99
N VAL A 165 -24.53 6.29 3.83
CA VAL A 165 -23.98 5.99 2.49
C VAL A 165 -22.83 6.91 2.05
N LEU A 166 -22.57 7.97 2.82
CA LEU A 166 -21.53 8.96 2.54
C LEU A 166 -20.60 9.14 3.75
N SER A 167 -20.52 8.17 4.66
CA SER A 167 -19.78 8.27 5.94
C SER A 167 -18.43 8.99 5.81
N GLY A 168 -18.39 10.27 6.21
CA GLY A 168 -17.20 11.11 6.20
C GLY A 168 -16.95 11.94 4.93
N LEU A 169 -17.77 11.81 3.90
CA LEU A 169 -17.67 12.57 2.64
C LEU A 169 -18.63 13.78 2.64
N PRO A 170 -18.17 14.97 2.21
CA PRO A 170 -18.93 16.22 2.37
C PRO A 170 -20.09 16.36 1.38
N ASP A 171 -19.97 15.83 0.16
CA ASP A 171 -20.98 15.94 -0.90
C ASP A 171 -20.89 14.79 -1.93
N PHE A 172 -21.93 14.68 -2.77
CA PHE A 172 -21.99 13.69 -3.84
C PHE A 172 -20.86 13.84 -4.86
N ARG A 173 -20.41 15.08 -5.13
CA ARG A 173 -19.28 15.33 -6.02
C ARG A 173 -18.00 14.71 -5.45
N THR A 174 -17.77 14.84 -4.15
CA THR A 174 -16.58 14.28 -3.49
C THR A 174 -16.64 12.75 -3.47
N LEU A 175 -17.83 12.16 -3.29
CA LEU A 175 -18.05 10.73 -3.46
C LEU A 175 -17.70 10.26 -4.88
N LEU A 176 -18.24 10.94 -5.89
CA LEU A 176 -18.07 10.57 -7.28
C LEU A 176 -16.60 10.61 -7.71
N ASN A 177 -15.84 11.60 -7.24
CA ASN A 177 -14.43 11.79 -7.59
C ASN A 177 -13.47 11.17 -6.57
N TYR A 178 -13.95 10.36 -5.63
CA TYR A 178 -13.08 9.72 -4.65
C TYR A 178 -12.16 8.71 -5.38
N PRO A 179 -10.82 8.87 -5.34
CA PRO A 179 -9.92 8.04 -6.15
C PRO A 179 -10.08 6.54 -5.91
N GLY A 180 -10.35 6.14 -4.66
CA GLY A 180 -10.55 4.73 -4.30
C GLY A 180 -11.87 4.13 -4.77
N PHE A 181 -12.74 4.89 -5.45
CA PHE A 181 -13.98 4.38 -6.01
C PHE A 181 -13.92 4.23 -7.54
N ASP A 182 -12.97 4.88 -8.21
CA ASP A 182 -12.84 4.97 -9.66
C ASP A 182 -14.19 5.15 -10.39
N TYR A 183 -14.96 6.15 -9.98
CA TYR A 183 -16.31 6.43 -10.48
C TYR A 183 -17.28 5.24 -10.38
N GLY A 184 -17.09 4.36 -9.40
CA GLY A 184 -17.87 3.14 -9.18
C GLY A 184 -17.22 1.87 -9.74
N LEU A 185 -16.20 1.99 -10.59
CA LEU A 185 -15.57 0.83 -11.25
C LEU A 185 -14.77 -0.04 -10.29
N GLU A 186 -14.11 0.54 -9.28
CA GLU A 186 -13.31 -0.20 -8.29
C GLU A 186 -14.14 -1.26 -7.53
N HIS A 187 -15.45 -1.04 -7.43
CA HIS A 187 -16.38 -1.96 -6.76
C HIS A 187 -16.79 -3.15 -7.62
N ILE A 188 -16.61 -3.05 -8.95
CA ILE A 188 -16.95 -4.14 -9.85
C ILE A 188 -15.93 -5.24 -9.64
N TYR A 189 -16.43 -6.44 -9.32
CA TYR A 189 -15.58 -7.60 -9.16
C TYR A 189 -15.04 -7.98 -10.54
N ASP A 190 -13.80 -7.57 -10.78
CA ASP A 190 -13.08 -7.82 -12.02
C ASP A 190 -12.60 -9.27 -12.07
N GLN A 191 -13.53 -10.19 -12.31
CA GLN A 191 -13.21 -11.20 -13.28
C GLN A 191 -13.57 -10.58 -14.60
N GLU A 192 -12.55 -10.15 -15.33
CA GLU A 192 -12.67 -9.89 -16.74
C GLU A 192 -13.60 -10.97 -17.29
N ILE A 193 -14.77 -10.58 -17.79
CA ILE A 193 -15.48 -11.42 -18.75
C ILE A 193 -14.59 -11.34 -20.00
N THR A 194 -13.43 -11.98 -19.91
CA THR A 194 -12.55 -12.33 -21.00
C THR A 194 -13.41 -13.28 -21.79
N GLU A 195 -13.91 -12.79 -22.92
CA GLU A 195 -13.99 -13.70 -24.04
C GLU A 195 -12.54 -14.11 -24.29
N GLU A 196 -12.07 -15.22 -23.70
CA GLU A 196 -10.80 -15.78 -24.14
C GLU A 196 -10.98 -15.98 -25.65
N ALA A 197 -10.18 -15.24 -26.39
CA ALA A 197 -10.17 -15.30 -27.83
C ALA A 197 -8.98 -16.17 -28.22
N ASP A 198 -9.26 -17.18 -29.04
CA ASP A 198 -8.25 -18.07 -29.56
C ASP A 198 -7.73 -17.52 -30.88
N ILE A 199 -6.44 -17.25 -30.93
CA ILE A 199 -5.71 -17.02 -32.18
C ILE A 199 -5.68 -18.36 -32.92
N PHE A 200 -6.15 -18.39 -34.16
CA PHE A 200 -6.20 -19.62 -34.95
C PHE A 200 -5.70 -19.41 -36.38
N GLU A 201 -5.18 -20.49 -36.97
CA GLU A 201 -4.66 -20.49 -38.33
C GLU A 201 -5.57 -21.32 -39.25
N GLU A 202 -5.87 -20.78 -40.43
CA GLU A 202 -6.53 -21.50 -41.51
C GLU A 202 -5.93 -21.10 -42.86
N ASN A 203 -5.57 -22.10 -43.69
CA ASN A 203 -4.97 -21.92 -45.02
C ASN A 203 -3.70 -21.04 -45.04
N GLY A 204 -2.91 -21.05 -43.96
CA GLY A 204 -1.68 -20.26 -43.85
C GLY A 204 -1.89 -18.80 -43.47
N LEU A 205 -3.10 -18.42 -43.05
CA LEU A 205 -3.43 -17.10 -42.53
C LEU A 205 -4.03 -17.22 -41.13
N TRP A 206 -3.79 -16.20 -40.31
CA TRP A 206 -4.22 -16.13 -38.92
C TRP A 206 -5.45 -15.25 -38.76
N GLY A 207 -6.34 -15.68 -37.87
CA GLY A 207 -7.56 -15.01 -37.47
C GLY A 207 -7.82 -15.15 -35.97
N LEU A 208 -8.97 -14.68 -35.53
CA LEU A 208 -9.37 -14.67 -34.12
C LEU A 208 -10.80 -15.20 -33.98
N LYS A 209 -11.03 -16.05 -32.97
CA LYS A 209 -12.36 -16.56 -32.64
C LYS A 209 -12.59 -16.53 -31.14
N ASP A 210 -13.85 -16.47 -30.72
CA ASP A 210 -14.20 -16.60 -29.30
C ASP A 210 -14.14 -18.07 -28.83
N LYS A 211 -14.26 -18.31 -27.51
CA LYS A 211 -14.36 -19.67 -26.92
C LYS A 211 -15.46 -20.54 -27.52
N LYS A 212 -16.53 -19.95 -28.04
CA LYS A 212 -17.67 -20.67 -28.63
C LYS A 212 -17.39 -21.03 -30.10
N GLY A 213 -16.26 -20.61 -30.64
CA GLY A 213 -15.84 -20.82 -32.02
C GLY A 213 -16.45 -19.82 -33.01
N ALA A 214 -17.09 -18.74 -32.53
CA ALA A 214 -17.53 -17.66 -33.40
C ALA A 214 -16.33 -16.88 -33.91
N ILE A 215 -16.25 -16.68 -35.22
CA ILE A 215 -15.14 -15.95 -35.85
C ILE A 215 -15.31 -14.46 -35.55
N LEU A 216 -14.37 -13.90 -34.79
CA LEU A 216 -14.27 -12.47 -34.51
C LEU A 216 -13.51 -11.76 -35.64
N VAL A 217 -12.48 -12.42 -36.16
CA VAL A 217 -11.63 -11.96 -37.25
C VAL A 217 -11.35 -13.13 -38.17
N GLU A 218 -11.80 -13.03 -39.43
CA GLU A 218 -11.53 -14.04 -40.45
C GLU A 218 -10.01 -14.22 -40.66
N PRO A 219 -9.53 -15.42 -41.02
CA PRO A 219 -8.14 -15.65 -41.39
C PRO A 219 -7.67 -14.66 -42.45
N PHE A 220 -6.80 -13.73 -42.06
CA PHE A 220 -6.40 -12.58 -42.87
C PHE A 220 -4.92 -12.25 -42.73
N TYR A 221 -4.36 -12.35 -41.52
CA TYR A 221 -3.00 -11.91 -41.19
C TYR A 221 -1.96 -12.98 -41.51
N ASP A 222 -0.75 -12.55 -41.86
CA ASP A 222 0.36 -13.47 -42.16
C ASP A 222 0.99 -13.99 -40.84
N GLU A 223 1.02 -13.16 -39.80
CA GLU A 223 1.36 -13.53 -38.42
C GLU A 223 0.45 -12.81 -37.42
N PHE A 224 0.22 -13.44 -36.26
CA PHE A 224 -0.61 -12.92 -35.19
C PHE A 224 0.06 -13.26 -33.85
N TYR A 225 0.58 -12.25 -33.17
CA TYR A 225 1.32 -12.41 -31.91
C TYR A 225 0.36 -12.56 -30.72
N GLY A 226 0.84 -13.11 -29.62
CA GLY A 226 0.03 -13.27 -28.40
C GLY A 226 -0.52 -11.93 -27.90
N PHE A 227 -1.64 -11.97 -27.19
CA PHE A 227 -2.14 -10.79 -26.49
C PHE A 227 -1.21 -10.44 -25.32
N ASN A 228 -0.92 -9.16 -25.15
CA ASN A 228 -0.38 -8.66 -23.89
C ASN A 228 -1.44 -8.87 -22.78
N GLU A 229 -1.02 -9.40 -21.63
CA GLU A 229 -1.88 -9.65 -20.46
C GLU A 229 -2.49 -8.37 -19.88
N ASP A 230 -1.82 -7.22 -20.00
CA ASP A 230 -2.23 -5.95 -19.37
C ASP A 230 -3.21 -5.14 -20.23
N GLU A 231 -3.15 -5.26 -21.56
CA GLU A 231 -3.96 -4.42 -22.48
C GLU A 231 -4.88 -5.17 -23.45
N ASP A 232 -4.86 -6.51 -23.49
CA ASP A 232 -5.71 -7.31 -24.40
C ASP A 232 -5.51 -6.96 -25.89
N ILE A 233 -4.31 -6.46 -26.22
CA ILE A 233 -3.91 -6.06 -27.57
C ILE A 233 -2.82 -7.00 -28.08
N ALA A 234 -2.93 -7.41 -29.34
CA ALA A 234 -1.95 -8.21 -30.05
C ALA A 234 -1.35 -7.43 -31.22
N VAL A 235 -0.07 -7.67 -31.49
CA VAL A 235 0.61 -7.27 -32.72
C VAL A 235 0.18 -8.22 -33.85
N VAL A 236 -0.08 -7.68 -35.04
CA VAL A 236 -0.43 -8.46 -36.24
C VAL A 236 0.41 -8.03 -37.43
N LEU A 237 0.81 -8.99 -38.27
CA LEU A 237 1.60 -8.75 -39.48
C LEU A 237 0.75 -9.00 -40.73
N LYS A 238 0.81 -8.08 -41.69
CA LYS A 238 0.29 -8.27 -43.05
C LYS A 238 1.16 -7.62 -44.09
N ASP A 239 1.49 -8.34 -45.16
CA ASP A 239 2.26 -7.85 -46.31
C ASP A 239 3.57 -7.15 -45.89
N GLY A 240 4.22 -7.68 -44.85
CA GLY A 240 5.46 -7.13 -44.28
C GLY A 240 5.28 -5.84 -43.48
N ARG A 241 4.06 -5.51 -43.04
CA ARG A 241 3.74 -4.37 -42.18
C ARG A 241 3.07 -4.83 -40.89
N TYR A 242 3.35 -4.16 -39.79
CA TYR A 242 2.77 -4.44 -38.48
C TYR A 242 1.64 -3.48 -38.13
N GLY A 243 0.64 -4.01 -37.43
CA GLY A 243 -0.51 -3.30 -36.87
C GLY A 243 -0.92 -3.88 -35.53
N TYR A 244 -2.05 -3.42 -35.00
CA TYR A 244 -2.54 -3.80 -33.67
C TYR A 244 -4.02 -4.14 -33.71
N ILE A 245 -4.39 -5.19 -32.99
CA ILE A 245 -5.77 -5.64 -32.88
C ILE A 245 -6.12 -5.93 -31.42
N HIS A 246 -7.32 -5.54 -31.02
CA HIS A 246 -7.86 -5.86 -29.71
C HIS A 246 -8.43 -7.29 -29.71
N LYS A 247 -8.43 -7.96 -28.55
CA LYS A 247 -8.97 -9.31 -28.33
C LYS A 247 -10.45 -9.48 -28.68
N SER A 248 -11.19 -8.38 -28.76
CA SER A 248 -12.57 -8.37 -29.27
C SER A 248 -12.68 -8.48 -30.80
N GLY A 249 -11.55 -8.50 -31.52
CA GLY A 249 -11.49 -8.45 -32.98
C GLY A 249 -11.52 -7.04 -33.57
N LYS A 250 -11.58 -5.99 -32.74
CA LYS A 250 -11.50 -4.60 -33.19
C LYS A 250 -10.08 -4.28 -33.66
N ILE A 251 -9.93 -3.90 -34.93
CA ILE A 251 -8.67 -3.37 -35.46
C ILE A 251 -8.40 -2.00 -34.82
N ILE A 252 -7.26 -1.87 -34.14
CA ILE A 252 -6.82 -0.62 -33.52
C ILE A 252 -5.99 0.17 -34.52
N VAL A 253 -4.97 -0.49 -35.08
CA VAL A 253 -4.12 0.07 -36.14
C VAL A 253 -4.05 -0.95 -37.25
N HIS A 254 -4.40 -0.54 -38.47
CA HIS A 254 -4.15 -1.36 -39.64
C HIS A 254 -2.63 -1.58 -39.82
N PRO A 255 -2.20 -2.71 -40.42
CA PRO A 255 -0.80 -2.96 -40.74
C PRO A 255 -0.17 -1.82 -41.56
N VAL A 256 0.66 -0.98 -40.91
CA VAL A 256 1.30 0.19 -41.53
C VAL A 256 2.76 0.39 -41.08
N TYR A 257 3.14 -0.14 -39.93
CA TYR A 257 4.48 0.03 -39.37
C TYR A 257 5.47 -0.96 -40.00
N THR A 258 6.75 -0.58 -40.09
CA THR A 258 7.81 -1.50 -40.52
C THR A 258 8.25 -2.43 -39.39
N ASP A 259 8.03 -2.03 -38.14
CA ASP A 259 8.20 -2.86 -36.94
C ASP A 259 7.28 -2.35 -35.82
N ALA A 260 6.93 -3.20 -34.86
CA ALA A 260 6.00 -2.88 -33.78
C ALA A 260 6.26 -3.75 -32.55
N TYR A 261 6.32 -3.14 -31.38
CA TYR A 261 6.51 -3.83 -30.09
C TYR A 261 5.20 -3.86 -29.30
N ASP A 262 5.15 -4.73 -28.29
CA ASP A 262 4.01 -4.81 -27.37
C ASP A 262 3.84 -3.52 -26.58
N PHE A 263 2.61 -3.27 -26.11
CA PHE A 263 2.34 -2.19 -25.18
C PHE A 263 3.01 -2.49 -23.84
N THR A 264 3.68 -1.50 -23.26
CA THR A 264 4.30 -1.57 -21.93
C THR A 264 4.17 -0.21 -21.26
N GLY A 265 3.64 -0.18 -20.02
CA GLY A 265 3.39 1.09 -19.32
C GLY A 265 2.48 2.06 -20.09
N GLY A 266 1.51 1.53 -20.85
CA GLY A 266 0.54 2.33 -21.60
C GLY A 266 1.04 2.92 -22.92
N TYR A 267 2.20 2.48 -23.43
CA TYR A 267 2.73 2.88 -24.74
C TYR A 267 3.35 1.70 -25.50
N ALA A 268 3.34 1.76 -26.82
CA ALA A 268 4.09 0.83 -27.66
C ALA A 268 5.10 1.58 -28.53
N VAL A 269 6.30 1.01 -28.67
CA VAL A 269 7.31 1.48 -29.61
C VAL A 269 6.94 0.97 -31.01
N VAL A 270 6.96 1.87 -32.00
CA VAL A 270 6.70 1.53 -33.40
C VAL A 270 7.80 2.07 -34.31
N ASN A 271 8.09 1.35 -35.39
CA ASN A 271 9.07 1.76 -36.39
C ASN A 271 8.39 2.11 -37.72
N VAL A 272 8.87 3.18 -38.36
CA VAL A 272 8.57 3.51 -39.75
C VAL A 272 9.87 3.82 -40.47
N ASP A 273 10.23 2.97 -41.43
CA ASP A 273 11.38 3.13 -42.31
C ASP A 273 12.70 3.40 -41.55
N GLY A 274 12.90 2.70 -40.42
CA GLY A 274 14.11 2.79 -39.60
C GLY A 274 14.08 3.91 -38.54
N LYS A 275 12.94 4.57 -38.35
CA LYS A 275 12.75 5.56 -37.27
C LYS A 275 11.72 5.08 -36.26
N TYR A 276 12.00 5.29 -34.98
CA TYR A 276 11.16 4.86 -33.86
C TYR A 276 10.35 6.00 -33.27
N GLY A 277 9.12 5.69 -32.85
CA GLY A 277 8.18 6.57 -32.16
C GLY A 277 7.31 5.79 -31.18
N LEU A 278 6.35 6.47 -30.55
CA LEU A 278 5.44 5.90 -29.56
C LEU A 278 3.98 6.04 -30.00
N ILE A 279 3.19 5.02 -29.74
CA ILE A 279 1.72 5.07 -29.85
C ILE A 279 1.05 4.70 -28.53
N GLN A 280 -0.21 5.11 -28.37
CA GLN A 280 -1.07 4.73 -27.25
C GLN A 280 -1.96 3.51 -27.62
N PRO A 281 -2.54 2.80 -26.64
CA PRO A 281 -3.39 1.62 -26.86
C PRO A 281 -4.58 1.86 -27.80
N ASN A 282 -5.05 3.10 -27.93
CA ASN A 282 -6.11 3.47 -28.87
C ASN A 282 -5.60 3.68 -30.32
N GLY A 283 -4.31 3.49 -30.59
CA GLY A 283 -3.66 3.67 -31.88
C GLY A 283 -3.18 5.11 -32.15
N ASN A 284 -3.42 6.06 -31.24
CA ASN A 284 -2.97 7.43 -31.43
C ASN A 284 -1.45 7.53 -31.31
N VAL A 285 -0.82 8.24 -32.25
CA VAL A 285 0.61 8.54 -32.20
C VAL A 285 0.89 9.55 -31.09
N LYS A 286 1.65 9.12 -30.08
CA LYS A 286 2.14 9.97 -28.99
C LYS A 286 3.42 10.69 -29.39
N LEU A 287 4.39 9.94 -29.90
CA LEU A 287 5.63 10.47 -30.48
C LEU A 287 5.76 9.99 -31.92
N PRO A 288 5.84 10.89 -32.91
CA PRO A 288 6.03 10.48 -34.29
C PRO A 288 7.39 9.78 -34.47
N PRO A 289 7.51 8.81 -35.39
CA PRO A 289 8.79 8.20 -35.75
C PRO A 289 9.88 9.23 -36.06
N HIS A 290 10.89 9.31 -35.21
CA HIS A 290 11.94 10.34 -35.29
C HIS A 290 13.32 9.83 -34.84
N TYR A 291 13.35 8.95 -33.85
CA TYR A 291 14.58 8.48 -33.21
C TYR A 291 15.21 7.32 -34.01
N ASP A 292 16.53 7.22 -33.96
CA ASP A 292 17.30 6.12 -34.58
C ASP A 292 17.14 4.80 -33.81
N ASP A 293 16.81 4.91 -32.52
CA ASP A 293 16.61 3.81 -31.57
C ASP A 293 15.73 4.32 -30.42
N LEU A 294 14.93 3.45 -29.81
CA LEU A 294 14.05 3.80 -28.70
C LEU A 294 13.73 2.56 -27.85
N SER A 295 14.11 2.59 -26.57
CA SER A 295 13.90 1.49 -25.62
C SER A 295 13.38 2.02 -24.28
N SER A 296 12.45 1.30 -23.65
CA SER A 296 11.82 1.69 -22.39
C SER A 296 12.81 1.60 -21.22
N LEU A 297 12.67 2.50 -20.26
CA LEU A 297 13.36 2.46 -18.97
C LEU A 297 12.34 2.35 -17.83
N MET A 298 12.78 1.87 -16.68
CA MET A 298 11.95 1.87 -15.48
C MET A 298 11.83 3.29 -14.89
N PRO A 299 10.70 3.65 -14.25
CA PRO A 299 9.44 2.92 -14.28
C PRO A 299 8.78 2.97 -15.68
N LEU A 300 8.23 1.84 -16.12
CA LEU A 300 7.62 1.71 -17.45
C LEU A 300 6.61 2.84 -17.74
N GLY A 301 6.60 3.31 -18.98
CA GLY A 301 5.72 4.39 -19.44
C GLY A 301 6.18 5.80 -19.07
N SER A 302 7.26 5.94 -18.28
CA SER A 302 7.76 7.25 -17.87
C SER A 302 8.91 7.75 -18.74
N TYR A 303 9.90 6.88 -19.03
CA TYR A 303 11.14 7.25 -19.70
C TYR A 303 11.57 6.24 -20.76
N TRP A 304 12.29 6.75 -21.77
CA TRP A 304 12.91 5.95 -22.81
C TRP A 304 14.35 6.41 -23.03
N THR A 305 15.27 5.46 -23.14
CA THR A 305 16.54 5.74 -23.79
C THR A 305 16.29 5.86 -25.29
N ALA A 306 16.77 6.95 -25.88
CA ALA A 306 16.57 7.27 -27.28
C ALA A 306 17.93 7.52 -27.94
N LYS A 307 18.07 7.12 -29.20
CA LYS A 307 19.22 7.49 -30.03
C LYS A 307 18.83 8.51 -31.08
N LEU A 308 19.66 9.54 -31.22
CA LEU A 308 19.48 10.57 -32.24
C LEU A 308 20.85 11.03 -32.74
N ASN A 309 21.05 10.98 -34.06
CA ASN A 309 22.30 11.38 -34.73
C ASN A 309 23.53 10.65 -34.17
N GLY A 310 23.37 9.36 -33.83
CA GLY A 310 24.44 8.52 -33.32
C GLY A 310 24.69 8.59 -31.82
N LYS A 311 24.04 9.50 -31.09
CA LYS A 311 24.19 9.66 -29.64
C LYS A 311 22.94 9.25 -28.88
N TYR A 312 23.12 8.76 -27.66
CA TYR A 312 22.06 8.38 -26.74
C TYR A 312 21.76 9.51 -25.76
N GLY A 313 20.48 9.61 -25.41
CA GLY A 313 19.93 10.46 -24.35
C GLY A 313 18.68 9.80 -23.75
N VAL A 314 17.98 10.52 -22.89
CA VAL A 314 16.73 10.06 -22.29
C VAL A 314 15.63 11.08 -22.55
N ILE A 315 14.46 10.58 -22.94
CA ILE A 315 13.26 11.38 -23.13
C ILE A 315 12.11 10.82 -22.27
N ASN A 316 11.13 11.66 -21.96
CA ASN A 316 9.86 11.21 -21.40
C ASN A 316 8.79 11.03 -22.52
N ALA A 317 7.57 10.64 -22.13
CA ALA A 317 6.48 10.36 -23.07
C ALA A 317 6.02 11.59 -23.89
N SER A 318 6.32 12.81 -23.46
CA SER A 318 6.05 14.04 -24.24
C SER A 318 7.18 14.39 -25.21
N GLY A 319 8.30 13.66 -25.18
CA GLY A 319 9.49 13.89 -26.00
C GLY A 319 10.42 14.95 -25.41
N GLU A 320 10.18 15.39 -24.17
CA GLU A 320 11.11 16.28 -23.46
C GLU A 320 12.39 15.54 -23.14
N VAL A 321 13.52 16.20 -23.38
CA VAL A 321 14.85 15.65 -23.14
C VAL A 321 15.16 15.75 -21.65
N VAL A 322 15.18 14.62 -20.96
CA VAL A 322 15.53 14.47 -19.54
C VAL A 322 17.04 14.37 -19.37
N LEU A 323 17.69 13.63 -20.26
CA LEU A 323 19.15 13.52 -20.35
C LEU A 323 19.59 13.83 -21.80
N PRO A 324 20.54 14.76 -22.02
CA PRO A 324 20.91 15.20 -23.37
C PRO A 324 21.52 14.07 -24.21
N PHE A 325 21.38 14.20 -25.54
CA PHE A 325 21.92 13.27 -26.54
C PHE A 325 23.46 13.42 -26.71
N ASP A 326 24.21 13.16 -25.65
CA ASP A 326 25.66 13.35 -25.61
C ASP A 326 26.45 12.03 -25.48
N TYR A 327 25.78 10.93 -25.17
CA TYR A 327 26.41 9.66 -24.78
C TYR A 327 26.62 8.71 -25.97
N GLU A 328 27.75 8.01 -26.00
CA GLU A 328 28.07 7.04 -27.08
C GLU A 328 27.37 5.69 -26.86
N HIS A 329 27.02 5.37 -25.62
CA HIS A 329 26.41 4.11 -25.22
C HIS A 329 25.00 4.35 -24.65
N GLU A 330 24.17 3.34 -24.77
CA GLU A 330 22.79 3.31 -24.30
C GLU A 330 22.71 3.50 -22.78
N ILE A 331 21.69 4.25 -22.32
CA ILE A 331 21.33 4.36 -20.91
C ILE A 331 20.46 3.15 -20.58
N LYS A 332 20.80 2.41 -19.52
CA LYS A 332 20.06 1.21 -19.10
C LYS A 332 19.66 1.28 -17.64
N ASP A 333 18.64 0.54 -17.27
CA ASP A 333 18.34 0.23 -15.88
C ASP A 333 19.48 -0.59 -15.26
N SER A 334 19.69 -0.44 -13.95
CA SER A 334 20.50 -1.37 -13.15
C SER A 334 19.86 -2.75 -13.15
N GLU A 335 20.62 -3.79 -12.79
CA GLU A 335 20.10 -5.18 -12.74
C GLU A 335 18.89 -5.32 -11.81
N ASP A 336 18.82 -4.50 -10.76
CA ASP A 336 17.69 -4.45 -9.82
C ASP A 336 16.68 -3.33 -10.13
N GLU A 337 16.80 -2.66 -11.28
CA GLU A 337 15.89 -1.61 -11.77
C GLU A 337 15.72 -0.42 -10.80
N THR A 338 16.76 -0.12 -10.02
CA THR A 338 16.72 0.92 -9.00
C THR A 338 17.40 2.23 -9.38
N PHE A 339 18.30 2.22 -10.35
CA PHE A 339 19.02 3.39 -10.88
C PHE A 339 19.42 3.17 -12.34
N TYR A 340 20.01 4.18 -12.99
CA TYR A 340 20.43 4.07 -14.39
C TYR A 340 21.94 4.06 -14.56
N VAL A 341 22.41 3.33 -15.57
CA VAL A 341 23.82 3.13 -15.86
C VAL A 341 24.15 3.41 -17.31
N ILE A 342 25.38 3.88 -17.54
CA ILE A 342 26.00 3.94 -18.87
C ILE A 342 27.34 3.24 -18.77
N ALA A 343 27.52 2.17 -19.54
CA ALA A 343 28.80 1.47 -19.66
C ALA A 343 29.83 2.35 -20.37
N GLU A 344 31.05 2.42 -19.84
CA GLU A 344 32.20 3.07 -20.49
C GLU A 344 33.16 1.97 -21.00
N GLU A 345 33.72 2.11 -22.20
CA GLU A 345 34.61 1.09 -22.77
C GLU A 345 35.88 0.85 -21.94
N GLY A 346 36.15 -0.41 -21.60
CA GLY A 346 37.45 -0.86 -21.06
C GLY A 346 37.62 -0.71 -19.55
N GLU A 347 36.59 -0.33 -18.82
CA GLU A 347 36.60 -0.16 -17.36
C GLU A 347 35.44 -0.94 -16.71
N ASP A 348 35.63 -1.43 -15.49
CA ASP A 348 34.55 -2.08 -14.70
C ASP A 348 33.57 -1.02 -14.13
N SER A 349 33.92 0.27 -14.19
CA SER A 349 33.10 1.38 -13.68
C SER A 349 32.14 1.94 -14.73
N HIS A 350 30.95 2.30 -14.29
CA HIS A 350 29.88 2.89 -15.11
C HIS A 350 29.56 4.31 -14.62
N LEU A 351 29.03 5.16 -15.51
CA LEU A 351 28.35 6.37 -15.06
C LEU A 351 27.03 5.97 -14.42
N ILE A 352 26.85 6.32 -13.15
CA ILE A 352 25.65 6.00 -12.37
C ILE A 352 24.81 7.25 -12.21
N PHE A 353 23.53 7.16 -12.57
CA PHE A 353 22.55 8.22 -12.41
C PHE A 353 21.47 7.80 -11.42
N SER A 354 20.98 8.74 -10.61
CA SER A 354 19.84 8.51 -9.74
C SER A 354 18.55 8.28 -10.54
N ASP A 355 17.48 7.93 -9.82
CA ASP A 355 16.10 7.86 -10.32
C ASP A 355 15.60 9.16 -10.98
N GLN A 356 16.27 10.29 -10.71
CA GLN A 356 15.99 11.60 -11.32
C GLN A 356 17.00 12.00 -12.41
N PHE A 357 17.77 11.04 -12.93
CA PHE A 357 18.81 11.27 -13.94
C PHE A 357 19.92 12.24 -13.51
N VAL A 358 20.20 12.34 -12.20
CA VAL A 358 21.35 13.11 -11.68
C VAL A 358 22.58 12.20 -11.63
N LEU A 359 23.68 12.63 -12.25
CA LEU A 359 24.94 11.88 -12.21
C LEU A 359 25.48 11.81 -10.76
N LEU A 360 25.49 10.61 -10.18
CA LEU A 360 26.02 10.33 -8.85
C LEU A 360 27.54 10.13 -8.86
N GLY A 361 28.08 9.61 -9.95
CA GLY A 361 29.52 9.42 -10.13
C GLY A 361 29.86 8.24 -11.03
N ARG A 362 31.13 7.82 -10.95
CA ARG A 362 31.67 6.64 -11.63
C ARG A 362 31.89 5.54 -10.62
N PHE A 363 31.08 4.48 -10.70
CA PHE A 363 31.14 3.35 -9.77
C PHE A 363 30.91 2.04 -10.51
N ASP A 364 31.42 0.96 -9.94
CA ASP A 364 30.97 -0.38 -10.34
C ASP A 364 29.53 -0.58 -9.80
N PRO A 365 28.53 -0.86 -10.68
CA PRO A 365 27.13 -1.03 -10.27
C PRO A 365 26.93 -2.06 -9.16
N ALA A 366 27.77 -3.10 -9.07
CA ALA A 366 27.67 -4.13 -8.03
C ALA A 366 27.88 -3.60 -6.60
N PHE A 367 28.45 -2.40 -6.47
CA PHE A 367 28.70 -1.73 -5.18
C PHE A 367 27.76 -0.56 -4.91
N VAL A 368 26.75 -0.34 -5.76
CA VAL A 368 25.73 0.70 -5.59
C VAL A 368 24.45 0.04 -5.10
N LYS A 369 23.85 0.59 -4.05
CA LYS A 369 22.56 0.13 -3.51
C LYS A 369 21.62 1.30 -3.33
N ARG A 370 20.41 1.23 -3.89
CA ARG A 370 19.33 2.14 -3.50
C ARG A 370 18.81 1.75 -2.12
N ARG A 371 18.63 2.73 -1.24
CA ARG A 371 18.08 2.58 0.11
C ARG A 371 16.86 3.49 0.25
N SER A 372 15.83 2.96 0.88
CA SER A 372 14.63 3.71 1.25
C SER A 372 14.78 4.28 2.66
N ILE A 373 14.40 5.55 2.83
CA ILE A 373 14.25 6.20 4.13
C ILE A 373 13.07 7.19 4.10
N TYR A 374 12.20 7.15 5.10
CA TYR A 374 11.06 8.04 5.21
C TYR A 374 11.46 9.40 5.76
N HIS A 375 10.97 10.47 5.12
CA HIS A 375 11.25 11.84 5.55
C HIS A 375 10.70 12.08 6.96
N CYS A 376 11.60 12.28 7.94
CA CYS A 376 11.19 12.62 9.30
C CYS A 376 10.15 11.65 9.91
N GLY A 377 10.14 10.37 9.54
CA GLY A 377 9.14 9.41 10.04
C GLY A 377 7.71 9.64 9.54
N ASN A 378 7.51 10.52 8.56
CA ASN A 378 6.29 10.58 7.78
C ASN A 378 6.31 9.45 6.74
N PHE A 379 5.52 8.40 6.97
CA PHE A 379 5.46 7.24 6.09
C PHE A 379 4.83 7.51 4.71
N SER A 380 4.32 8.73 4.47
CA SER A 380 3.81 9.12 3.15
C SER A 380 4.88 9.68 2.20
N GLU A 381 6.07 10.00 2.70
CA GLU A 381 7.16 10.62 1.92
C GLU A 381 8.41 9.74 1.98
N GLU A 382 8.40 8.67 1.19
CA GLU A 382 9.57 7.83 0.97
C GLU A 382 10.63 8.58 0.14
N VAL A 383 11.86 8.57 0.61
CA VAL A 383 13.00 9.17 -0.08
C VAL A 383 14.02 8.09 -0.40
N PHE A 384 14.53 8.09 -1.63
CA PHE A 384 15.61 7.22 -2.05
C PHE A 384 16.97 7.89 -1.85
N ILE A 385 17.89 7.15 -1.24
CA ILE A 385 19.30 7.50 -1.13
C ILE A 385 20.15 6.35 -1.69
N PHE A 386 21.40 6.64 -2.04
CA PHE A 386 22.30 5.68 -2.67
C PHE A 386 23.47 5.36 -1.74
N GLU A 387 23.60 4.10 -1.35
CA GLU A 387 24.76 3.57 -0.65
C GLU A 387 25.81 3.09 -1.66
N ILE A 388 26.95 3.77 -1.68
CA ILE A 388 28.13 3.36 -2.43
C ILE A 388 29.05 2.61 -1.46
N LEU A 389 29.19 1.30 -1.66
CA LEU A 389 30.03 0.46 -0.84
C LEU A 389 31.51 0.62 -1.19
N LYS A 390 32.36 0.39 -0.18
CA LYS A 390 33.80 0.36 -0.37
C LYS A 390 34.19 -0.68 -1.44
N HIS A 391 34.97 -0.24 -2.41
CA HIS A 391 35.53 -1.07 -3.48
C HIS A 391 36.90 -0.52 -3.95
N GLN A 392 37.49 -1.08 -5.00
CA GLN A 392 38.84 -0.71 -5.44
C GLN A 392 39.03 0.79 -5.79
N HIS A 393 37.97 1.47 -6.25
CA HIS A 393 38.00 2.92 -6.58
C HIS A 393 37.38 3.82 -5.49
N GLN A 394 36.95 3.26 -4.36
CA GLN A 394 36.22 3.97 -3.29
C GLN A 394 36.66 3.42 -1.93
N SER A 395 37.46 4.20 -1.20
CA SER A 395 38.17 3.70 -0.01
C SER A 395 37.28 3.43 1.21
N HIS A 396 36.04 3.92 1.20
CA HIS A 396 35.07 3.81 2.28
C HIS A 396 33.63 3.87 1.77
N ASN A 397 32.66 3.43 2.56
CA ASN A 397 31.25 3.58 2.19
C ASN A 397 30.82 5.05 2.17
N ILE A 398 29.88 5.40 1.30
CA ILE A 398 29.25 6.71 1.18
C ILE A 398 27.73 6.54 1.08
N LEU A 399 26.96 7.44 1.69
CA LEU A 399 25.55 7.67 1.41
C LEU A 399 25.42 8.96 0.59
N LEU A 400 24.73 8.87 -0.55
CA LEU A 400 24.42 9.99 -1.44
C LEU A 400 22.91 10.23 -1.48
N SER A 401 22.46 11.47 -1.57
CA SER A 401 21.07 11.77 -1.92
C SER A 401 20.80 11.44 -3.40
N SER A 402 19.52 11.46 -3.81
CA SER A 402 19.14 11.41 -5.24
C SER A 402 19.66 12.59 -6.07
N THR A 403 20.11 13.67 -5.41
CA THR A 403 20.75 14.83 -6.04
C THR A 403 22.29 14.75 -6.05
N GLY A 404 22.87 13.66 -5.55
CA GLY A 404 24.32 13.46 -5.48
C GLY A 404 25.02 14.14 -4.30
N GLU A 405 24.28 14.68 -3.32
CA GLU A 405 24.85 15.24 -2.10
C GLU A 405 25.39 14.13 -1.20
N VAL A 406 26.61 14.30 -0.67
CA VAL A 406 27.19 13.37 0.30
C VAL A 406 26.52 13.55 1.66
N LEU A 407 25.69 12.58 2.05
CA LEU A 407 24.94 12.57 3.31
C LEU A 407 25.76 12.02 4.48
N LEU A 408 26.55 10.96 4.24
CA LEU A 408 27.41 10.34 5.23
C LEU A 408 28.57 9.61 4.55
N ALA A 409 29.77 9.70 5.11
CA ALA A 409 30.95 9.05 4.55
C ALA A 409 31.83 8.43 5.64
N GLY A 410 32.56 7.37 5.29
CA GLY A 410 33.58 6.80 6.17
C GLY A 410 33.01 5.91 7.28
N TYR A 411 31.77 5.42 7.14
CA TYR A 411 31.18 4.41 8.00
C TYR A 411 31.55 2.99 7.49
N THR A 412 31.42 1.99 8.35
CA THR A 412 31.75 0.59 8.09
C THR A 412 30.58 -0.16 7.48
N ALA A 413 29.38 -0.03 8.05
CA ALA A 413 28.16 -0.67 7.55
C ALA A 413 26.89 0.02 8.08
N ILE A 414 25.79 -0.11 7.36
CA ILE A 414 24.44 0.00 7.94
C ILE A 414 24.14 -1.32 8.64
N ILE A 415 23.91 -1.27 9.95
CA ILE A 415 23.57 -2.42 10.80
C ILE A 415 22.09 -2.77 10.65
N GLU A 416 21.23 -1.76 10.71
CA GLU A 416 19.78 -1.93 10.67
C GLU A 416 19.13 -0.70 10.00
N SER A 417 18.00 -0.93 9.33
CA SER A 417 17.15 0.13 8.79
C SER A 417 15.83 0.13 9.56
N TRP A 418 15.52 1.27 10.17
CA TRP A 418 14.30 1.46 10.96
C TRP A 418 13.22 2.21 10.16
N GLY A 419 13.34 2.29 8.83
CA GLY A 419 12.47 3.07 7.95
C GLY A 419 12.71 4.58 8.04
N TYR A 420 12.79 5.17 9.24
CA TYR A 420 13.03 6.61 9.44
C TYR A 420 14.50 6.97 9.74
N ALA A 421 15.33 5.95 9.97
CA ALA A 421 16.73 6.10 10.35
C ALA A 421 17.56 4.88 9.93
N PHE A 422 18.88 5.06 9.83
CA PHE A 422 19.85 3.99 9.72
C PHE A 422 20.69 3.90 10.98
N LEU A 423 20.71 2.72 11.58
CA LEU A 423 21.72 2.37 12.58
C LEU A 423 23.02 2.06 11.83
N VAL A 424 24.06 2.86 12.02
CA VAL A 424 25.32 2.76 11.29
C VAL A 424 26.48 2.44 12.22
N SER A 425 27.51 1.74 11.72
CA SER A 425 28.71 1.42 12.49
C SER A 425 29.97 2.07 11.94
N LYS A 426 30.94 2.33 12.83
CA LYS A 426 32.32 2.74 12.50
C LYS A 426 33.24 2.35 13.65
N ASN A 427 34.30 1.59 13.38
CA ASN A 427 35.31 1.16 14.39
C ASN A 427 34.69 0.54 15.65
N ASP A 428 33.79 -0.44 15.50
CA ASP A 428 33.06 -1.11 16.58
C ASP A 428 32.13 -0.20 17.42
N LYS A 429 31.91 1.04 16.97
CA LYS A 429 30.94 1.97 17.55
C LYS A 429 29.74 2.16 16.63
N GLN A 430 28.59 2.39 17.23
CA GLN A 430 27.34 2.66 16.56
C GLN A 430 27.02 4.16 16.57
N GLY A 431 26.31 4.60 15.55
CA GLY A 431 25.70 5.92 15.43
C GLY A 431 24.32 5.79 14.79
N LEU A 432 23.51 6.83 14.92
CA LEU A 432 22.16 6.88 14.37
C LEU A 432 22.08 8.00 13.34
N PHE A 433 21.87 7.64 12.08
CA PHE A 433 21.74 8.56 10.95
C PHE A 433 20.26 8.75 10.59
N LYS A 434 19.85 9.99 10.34
CA LYS A 434 18.50 10.36 9.90
C LYS A 434 18.57 11.29 8.69
N TYR A 435 17.66 11.11 7.73
CA TYR A 435 17.55 12.01 6.59
C TYR A 435 16.49 13.09 6.85
N PRO A 436 16.76 14.38 6.56
CA PRO A 436 18.03 14.94 6.04
C PRO A 436 19.02 15.39 7.14
N GLN A 437 18.79 15.12 8.42
CA GLN A 437 19.53 15.72 9.54
C GLN A 437 21.00 15.28 9.65
N GLY A 438 21.37 14.12 9.11
CA GLY A 438 22.68 13.51 9.31
C GLY A 438 22.73 12.64 10.57
N LEU A 439 23.89 12.57 11.22
CA LEU A 439 24.04 11.83 12.48
C LEU A 439 23.36 12.57 13.64
N VAL A 440 22.31 11.97 14.20
CA VAL A 440 21.68 12.44 15.45
C VAL A 440 22.30 11.80 16.69
N LEU A 441 23.01 10.68 16.50
CA LEU A 441 23.95 10.11 17.47
C LEU A 441 25.26 9.78 16.73
N ASP A 442 26.37 10.36 17.17
CA ASP A 442 27.70 10.10 16.60
C ASP A 442 28.21 8.69 16.91
N PHE A 443 29.30 8.26 16.25
CA PHE A 443 29.98 6.98 16.43
C PHE A 443 30.74 6.85 17.77
N ASN A 444 30.05 7.04 18.88
CA ASN A 444 30.60 7.00 20.24
C ASN A 444 30.01 5.86 21.08
N PHE A 445 28.95 5.21 20.61
CA PHE A 445 28.13 4.29 21.40
C PHE A 445 28.49 2.84 21.11
N ASP A 446 28.49 1.99 22.14
CA ASP A 446 28.73 0.55 22.01
C ASP A 446 27.52 -0.17 21.40
N LEU A 447 26.31 0.27 21.75
CA LEU A 447 25.06 -0.32 21.31
C LEU A 447 23.92 0.69 21.37
N ILE A 448 23.05 0.70 20.35
CA ILE A 448 21.83 1.49 20.25
C ILE A 448 20.71 0.51 19.89
N GLU A 449 19.66 0.47 20.70
CA GLU A 449 18.52 -0.44 20.53
C GLU A 449 17.23 0.36 20.53
N ASP A 450 16.31 0.10 19.60
CA ASP A 450 14.96 0.68 19.64
C ASP A 450 14.09 -0.04 20.68
N LEU A 451 13.62 0.70 21.69
CA LEU A 451 12.83 0.18 22.80
C LEU A 451 11.33 0.06 22.50
N ARG A 452 10.81 0.80 21.50
CA ARG A 452 9.37 0.81 21.12
C ARG A 452 8.39 0.74 22.31
N PRO A 453 8.46 1.65 23.31
CA PRO A 453 7.54 1.64 24.44
C PRO A 453 6.11 1.94 23.97
N ILE A 454 5.13 1.35 24.64
CA ILE A 454 3.71 1.65 24.43
C ILE A 454 3.36 2.83 25.33
N THR A 455 2.75 3.89 24.80
CA THR A 455 2.35 5.06 25.60
C THR A 455 0.84 5.16 25.67
N ASP A 456 0.30 5.24 26.88
CA ASP A 456 -1.15 5.41 27.09
C ASP A 456 -1.57 6.88 26.97
N GLU A 457 -0.60 7.80 26.98
CA GLU A 457 -0.79 9.24 26.81
C GLU A 457 -0.23 9.74 25.46
N PRO A 458 -0.74 10.88 24.95
CA PRO A 458 -0.13 11.57 23.82
C PRO A 458 1.34 11.90 24.11
N ILE A 459 2.20 11.74 23.10
CA ILE A 459 3.64 11.98 23.25
C ILE A 459 3.97 13.41 23.69
N THR A 460 3.09 14.38 23.42
CA THR A 460 3.20 15.79 23.86
C THR A 460 3.07 15.96 25.37
N SER A 461 2.39 15.04 26.07
CA SER A 461 2.34 15.01 27.55
C SER A 461 3.66 14.55 28.14
N ILE A 462 4.32 13.60 27.48
CA ILE A 462 5.60 12.99 27.89
C ILE A 462 6.77 13.92 27.55
N ILE A 463 6.83 14.40 26.30
CA ILE A 463 7.88 15.28 25.79
C ILE A 463 7.31 16.70 25.64
N LYS A 464 7.29 17.46 26.75
CA LYS A 464 6.69 18.82 26.80
C LYS A 464 7.33 19.84 25.85
N GLU A 465 8.56 19.60 25.44
CA GLU A 465 9.31 20.45 24.51
C GLU A 465 9.04 20.09 23.04
N LEU A 466 8.22 19.07 22.78
CA LEU A 466 7.95 18.60 21.42
C LEU A 466 7.23 19.68 20.61
N PRO A 467 7.75 20.07 19.43
CA PRO A 467 7.05 20.97 18.54
C PRO A 467 5.70 20.38 18.12
N LYS A 468 4.61 21.17 18.18
CA LYS A 468 3.25 20.71 17.83
C LYS A 468 3.15 20.05 16.44
N ARG A 469 3.95 20.49 15.47
CA ARG A 469 3.98 19.89 14.12
C ARG A 469 4.43 18.41 14.09
N LEU A 470 5.05 17.93 15.17
CA LEU A 470 5.54 16.56 15.30
C LEU A 470 4.63 15.69 16.19
N GLU A 471 3.51 16.22 16.69
CA GLU A 471 2.61 15.50 17.62
C GLU A 471 2.04 14.21 17.02
N HIS A 472 1.86 14.15 15.70
CA HIS A 472 1.32 13.00 14.98
C HIS A 472 2.38 12.26 14.16
N VAL A 473 3.66 12.56 14.40
CA VAL A 473 4.78 11.91 13.71
C VAL A 473 5.27 10.75 14.54
N SER A 474 5.59 9.64 13.88
CA SER A 474 6.16 8.46 14.53
C SER A 474 7.41 8.82 15.34
N PHE A 475 7.53 8.21 16.52
CA PHE A 475 8.59 8.50 17.47
C PHE A 475 9.23 7.22 17.99
N ASN A 476 10.47 7.33 18.47
CA ASN A 476 11.22 6.21 18.99
C ASN A 476 11.99 6.62 20.23
N PHE A 477 12.11 5.65 21.14
CA PHE A 477 12.98 5.71 22.29
C PHE A 477 14.10 4.71 22.08
N CYS A 478 15.33 5.19 22.05
CA CYS A 478 16.52 4.36 21.90
C CYS A 478 17.17 4.15 23.26
N LYS A 479 17.43 2.90 23.62
CA LYS A 479 18.38 2.56 24.68
C LYS A 479 19.78 2.69 24.10
N VAL A 480 20.56 3.61 24.64
CA VAL A 480 21.90 3.93 24.12
C VAL A 480 22.94 3.58 25.15
N THR A 481 23.87 2.70 24.80
CA THR A 481 24.94 2.20 25.66
C THR A 481 26.29 2.78 25.24
N ALA A 482 27.02 3.38 26.17
CA ALA A 482 28.40 3.82 26.03
C ALA A 482 29.21 3.47 27.29
N ASN A 483 30.37 2.86 27.10
CA ASN A 483 31.29 2.45 28.17
C ASN A 483 30.61 1.60 29.25
N LYS A 484 29.74 0.66 28.82
CA LYS A 484 28.90 -0.19 29.69
C LYS A 484 27.88 0.57 30.56
N GLN A 485 27.65 1.85 30.28
CA GLN A 485 26.56 2.62 30.87
C GLN A 485 25.50 2.86 29.81
N THR A 486 24.24 2.88 30.22
CA THR A 486 23.09 3.00 29.34
C THR A 486 22.26 4.23 29.70
N GLY A 487 21.66 4.83 28.68
CA GLY A 487 20.81 6.01 28.76
C GLY A 487 19.65 5.90 27.79
N LEU A 488 18.75 6.88 27.83
CA LEU A 488 17.53 6.93 27.04
C LEU A 488 17.56 8.15 26.13
N PHE A 489 17.46 7.90 24.83
CA PHE A 489 17.43 8.92 23.80
C PHE A 489 16.08 8.90 23.08
N PHE A 490 15.47 10.07 22.88
CA PHE A 490 14.22 10.21 22.18
C PHE A 490 14.45 10.86 20.81
N THR A 491 13.74 10.38 19.79
CA THR A 491 13.79 10.97 18.45
C THR A 491 12.46 10.83 17.72
N THR A 492 12.06 11.88 17.02
CA THR A 492 10.87 11.92 16.13
C THR A 492 11.06 13.04 15.13
N GLY A 493 10.71 12.82 13.86
CA GLY A 493 10.92 13.83 12.83
C GLY A 493 12.33 14.40 12.79
N ASP A 494 12.44 15.73 12.86
CA ASP A 494 13.71 16.45 12.99
C ASP A 494 14.05 16.84 14.44
N PHE A 495 13.28 16.36 15.42
CA PHE A 495 13.50 16.60 16.84
C PHE A 495 14.17 15.38 17.49
N SER A 496 15.22 15.61 18.27
CA SER A 496 15.86 14.57 19.06
C SER A 496 16.41 15.14 20.36
N LYS A 497 16.40 14.33 21.43
CA LYS A 497 16.82 14.78 22.76
C LYS A 497 17.28 13.59 23.61
N TRP A 498 18.31 13.81 24.43
CA TRP A 498 18.60 12.93 25.56
C TRP A 498 17.55 13.12 26.65
N ILE A 499 16.85 12.04 26.98
CA ILE A 499 15.98 12.00 28.16
C ILE A 499 16.83 11.69 29.39
N LEU A 500 17.69 10.67 29.27
CA LEU A 500 18.61 10.23 30.30
C LEU A 500 19.97 9.98 29.68
N LEU A 501 21.01 10.66 30.18
CA LEU A 501 22.37 10.41 29.70
C LEU A 501 22.85 9.00 30.08
N PRO A 502 23.83 8.42 29.36
CA PRO A 502 24.38 7.11 29.68
C PRO A 502 25.13 7.10 31.01
N GLU A 503 24.40 6.86 32.10
CA GLU A 503 24.92 6.86 33.48
C GLU A 503 24.53 5.60 34.27
N TYR A 504 23.62 4.78 33.74
CA TYR A 504 23.05 3.62 34.42
C TYR A 504 23.75 2.33 33.99
N SER A 505 23.98 1.38 34.89
CA SER A 505 24.65 0.13 34.53
C SER A 505 23.78 -0.80 33.68
N GLU A 506 22.47 -0.75 33.88
CA GLU A 506 21.49 -1.57 33.15
C GLU A 506 20.16 -0.82 32.98
N MET A 507 19.39 -1.21 31.96
CA MET A 507 18.04 -0.74 31.68
C MET A 507 17.18 -1.91 31.20
N LYS A 508 15.93 -1.98 31.70
CA LYS A 508 14.91 -2.93 31.26
C LYS A 508 13.63 -2.18 30.94
N TYR A 509 12.96 -2.55 29.85
CA TYR A 509 11.58 -2.11 29.64
C TYR A 509 10.66 -2.85 30.61
N LEU A 510 9.73 -2.12 31.24
CA LEU A 510 8.70 -2.70 32.09
C LEU A 510 7.39 -2.75 31.29
N LYS A 511 6.51 -1.78 31.50
CA LYS A 511 5.17 -1.72 30.89
C LYS A 511 4.78 -0.27 30.64
N SER A 512 3.97 -0.03 29.61
CA SER A 512 3.52 1.30 29.22
C SER A 512 4.71 2.28 29.14
N GLN A 513 4.63 3.43 29.82
CA GLN A 513 5.66 4.46 29.87
C GLN A 513 6.77 4.22 30.89
N TYR A 514 6.89 3.02 31.46
CA TYR A 514 7.83 2.74 32.55
C TYR A 514 9.01 1.86 32.13
N ILE A 515 10.18 2.23 32.63
CA ILE A 515 11.44 1.50 32.50
C ILE A 515 12.08 1.30 33.87
N ALA A 516 12.89 0.27 34.00
CA ALA A 516 13.75 0.05 35.15
C ALA A 516 15.17 0.46 34.81
N LEU A 517 15.81 1.21 35.70
CA LEU A 517 17.21 1.60 35.61
C LEU A 517 17.98 1.06 36.80
N ARG A 518 19.23 0.67 36.55
CA ARG A 518 20.15 0.22 37.60
C ARG A 518 21.26 1.23 37.81
N LYS A 519 21.51 1.56 39.08
CA LYS A 519 22.68 2.34 39.50
C LYS A 519 23.29 1.66 40.72
N ASP A 520 24.61 1.43 40.66
CA ASP A 520 25.34 0.61 41.61
C ASP A 520 24.66 -0.78 41.78
N SER A 521 24.22 -1.13 42.99
CA SER A 521 23.52 -2.40 43.26
C SER A 521 22.00 -2.33 43.13
N GLY A 522 21.40 -1.13 43.14
CA GLY A 522 19.97 -0.91 43.24
C GLY A 522 19.29 -0.67 41.90
N TRP A 523 18.03 -1.09 41.81
CA TRP A 523 17.09 -0.82 40.74
C TRP A 523 16.07 0.24 41.18
N ALA A 524 15.66 1.07 40.22
CA ALA A 524 14.61 2.06 40.36
C ALA A 524 13.72 2.06 39.12
N VAL A 525 12.44 2.39 39.31
CA VAL A 525 11.49 2.62 38.21
C VAL A 525 11.55 4.08 37.79
N PHE A 526 11.54 4.31 36.48
CA PHE A 526 11.52 5.62 35.86
C PHE A 526 10.43 5.65 34.78
N CYS A 527 9.83 6.82 34.58
CA CYS A 527 9.06 7.12 33.40
C CYS A 527 9.99 7.40 32.20
N ILE A 528 9.54 7.12 30.98
CA ILE A 528 10.29 7.41 29.74
C ILE A 528 10.43 8.91 29.45
N ASP A 529 9.83 9.79 30.24
CA ASP A 529 10.10 11.24 30.25
C ASP A 529 11.34 11.61 31.11
N GLY A 530 11.92 10.63 31.80
CA GLY A 530 13.11 10.78 32.66
C GLY A 530 12.79 10.99 34.14
N ASN A 531 11.52 11.09 34.53
CA ASN A 531 11.14 11.24 35.93
C ASN A 531 11.33 9.93 36.71
N GLN A 532 11.98 10.03 37.86
CA GLN A 532 12.18 8.91 38.77
C GLN A 532 10.87 8.62 39.52
N HIS A 533 10.38 7.38 39.42
CA HIS A 533 9.16 6.91 40.09
C HIS A 533 9.46 6.30 41.46
N THR A 534 10.60 5.62 41.60
CA THR A 534 11.05 5.03 42.88
C THR A 534 12.52 5.30 43.15
N ASP A 535 12.95 5.21 44.40
CA ASP A 535 14.38 5.24 44.75
C ASP A 535 15.13 3.99 44.27
N PHE A 536 16.47 4.08 44.18
CA PHE A 536 17.37 2.96 43.86
C PHE A 536 17.52 2.00 45.03
N GLU A 537 16.41 1.40 45.45
CA GLU A 537 16.33 0.59 46.67
C GLU A 537 15.93 -0.87 46.43
N PHE A 538 15.54 -1.21 45.20
CA PHE A 538 15.16 -2.58 44.86
C PHE A 538 16.37 -3.40 44.44
N GLU A 539 16.50 -4.62 44.97
CA GLU A 539 17.53 -5.57 44.54
C GLU A 539 17.21 -6.17 43.17
N GLU A 540 15.92 -6.26 42.83
CA GLU A 540 15.42 -6.72 41.54
C GLU A 540 14.04 -6.11 41.25
N LEU A 541 13.77 -5.85 39.96
CA LEU A 541 12.48 -5.46 39.44
C LEU A 541 11.98 -6.50 38.45
N ILE A 542 10.76 -6.99 38.67
CA ILE A 542 10.14 -8.06 37.91
C ILE A 542 8.97 -7.49 37.11
N ASN A 543 9.08 -7.61 35.78
CA ASN A 543 8.05 -7.17 34.84
C ASN A 543 6.94 -8.23 34.71
N LEU A 544 6.11 -8.36 35.74
CA LEU A 544 4.98 -9.30 35.78
C LEU A 544 3.79 -8.69 36.51
N ILE A 545 2.89 -7.96 35.85
CA ILE A 545 1.65 -7.56 36.53
C ILE A 545 0.43 -7.62 35.61
N SER A 546 -0.69 -7.98 36.24
CA SER A 546 -2.09 -7.70 35.91
C SER A 546 -2.38 -6.31 35.29
N TYR A 547 -3.64 -6.04 34.95
CA TYR A 547 -4.03 -4.82 34.24
C TYR A 547 -3.54 -3.52 34.90
N THR A 548 -3.41 -3.45 36.23
CA THR A 548 -3.26 -2.18 36.98
C THR A 548 -1.87 -1.85 37.55
N GLY A 549 -0.85 -2.72 37.48
CA GLY A 549 0.48 -2.43 38.06
C GLY A 549 1.62 -2.33 37.06
N ILE A 550 2.75 -1.79 37.53
CA ILE A 550 3.98 -1.50 36.77
C ILE A 550 4.99 -2.66 36.88
N ALA A 551 5.46 -2.97 38.09
CA ALA A 551 6.43 -4.04 38.35
C ALA A 551 6.39 -4.51 39.81
N TYR A 552 6.86 -5.73 40.08
CA TYR A 552 7.16 -6.15 41.45
C TYR A 552 8.61 -5.81 41.81
N GLY A 553 8.82 -5.17 42.95
CA GLY A 553 10.15 -4.84 43.48
C GLY A 553 10.50 -5.67 44.70
N ILE A 554 11.70 -6.26 44.70
CA ILE A 554 12.25 -6.99 45.85
C ILE A 554 13.17 -6.06 46.63
N LYS A 555 12.96 -5.92 47.94
CA LYS A 555 13.81 -5.13 48.84
C LYS A 555 14.00 -5.87 50.16
N GLY A 556 15.17 -6.47 50.36
CA GLY A 556 15.42 -7.38 51.48
C GLY A 556 14.49 -8.59 51.42
N ASP A 557 13.82 -8.87 52.53
CA ASP A 557 12.88 -9.99 52.68
C ASP A 557 11.43 -9.63 52.29
N ASP A 558 11.21 -8.41 51.78
CA ASP A 558 9.88 -7.90 51.42
C ASP A 558 9.75 -7.70 49.90
N VAL A 559 8.53 -7.92 49.39
CA VAL A 559 8.16 -7.72 47.98
C VAL A 559 7.05 -6.69 47.90
N PHE A 560 7.19 -5.76 46.95
CA PHE A 560 6.28 -4.65 46.76
C PHE A 560 5.67 -4.69 45.35
N ALA A 561 4.36 -4.47 45.26
CA ALA A 561 3.68 -4.13 44.02
C ALA A 561 3.86 -2.63 43.77
N ILE A 562 4.54 -2.27 42.68
CA ILE A 562 4.74 -0.88 42.26
C ILE A 562 3.60 -0.54 41.30
N MET A 563 2.79 0.43 41.70
CA MET A 563 1.65 0.96 40.95
C MET A 563 1.97 2.39 40.51
N GLU A 564 1.10 2.98 39.69
CA GLU A 564 1.26 4.37 39.22
C GLU A 564 1.15 5.41 40.34
N GLU A 565 0.26 5.21 41.32
CA GLU A 565 0.06 6.19 42.40
C GLU A 565 0.65 5.78 43.74
N GLU A 566 0.94 4.49 43.93
CA GLU A 566 1.37 3.95 45.22
C GLU A 566 2.28 2.72 45.10
N ILE A 567 2.96 2.41 46.21
CA ILE A 567 3.77 1.20 46.37
C ILE A 567 3.22 0.46 47.57
N LEU A 568 2.72 -0.75 47.33
CA LEU A 568 2.07 -1.58 48.35
C LEU A 568 2.85 -2.88 48.56
N PRO A 569 2.77 -3.52 49.74
CA PRO A 569 3.19 -4.90 49.88
C PRO A 569 2.48 -5.78 48.84
N ALA A 570 3.22 -6.65 48.17
CA ALA A 570 2.69 -7.46 47.09
C ALA A 570 1.65 -8.47 47.60
N ASP A 571 0.58 -8.67 46.83
CA ASP A 571 -0.41 -9.69 47.14
C ASP A 571 0.21 -11.09 46.97
N LYS A 572 0.24 -11.86 48.06
CA LYS A 572 0.88 -13.17 48.11
C LYS A 572 0.17 -14.20 47.24
N MET A 573 -1.15 -14.12 47.10
CA MET A 573 -1.93 -15.05 46.27
C MET A 573 -1.61 -14.80 44.80
N HIS A 574 -1.61 -13.54 44.37
CA HIS A 574 -1.22 -13.20 43.00
C HIS A 574 0.22 -13.58 42.70
N LEU A 575 1.16 -13.36 43.63
CA LEU A 575 2.56 -13.77 43.44
C LEU A 575 2.72 -15.29 43.35
N LEU A 576 1.92 -16.06 44.10
CA LEU A 576 1.97 -17.52 44.09
C LEU A 576 1.67 -18.07 42.69
N ASP A 577 0.66 -17.55 42.01
CA ASP A 577 0.30 -17.96 40.64
C ASP A 577 1.51 -17.83 39.68
N TYR A 578 2.27 -16.74 39.78
CA TYR A 578 3.46 -16.53 38.95
C TYR A 578 4.64 -17.42 39.37
N VAL A 579 4.80 -17.68 40.67
CA VAL A 579 5.87 -18.56 41.18
C VAL A 579 5.64 -20.00 40.79
N GLU A 580 4.40 -20.48 40.83
CA GLU A 580 4.00 -21.83 40.39
C GLU A 580 4.14 -21.97 38.87
N ALA A 581 3.72 -20.96 38.10
CA ALA A 581 3.84 -20.98 36.64
C ALA A 581 5.28 -20.79 36.12
N ASN A 582 6.24 -20.33 36.95
CA ASN A 582 7.60 -20.06 36.51
C ASN A 582 8.35 -21.34 36.11
N GLY A 583 8.59 -21.50 34.80
CA GLY A 583 9.21 -22.68 34.21
C GLY A 583 8.20 -23.73 33.73
N GLU A 584 6.91 -23.57 34.00
CA GLU A 584 5.87 -24.38 33.36
C GLU A 584 5.79 -24.05 31.87
N TYR A 585 5.55 -25.07 31.04
CA TYR A 585 5.49 -24.97 29.58
C TYR A 585 6.73 -24.34 28.90
N GLY A 586 7.86 -24.24 29.62
CA GLY A 586 9.12 -23.70 29.10
C GLY A 586 9.29 -22.19 29.19
N TYR A 587 8.35 -21.46 29.82
CA TYR A 587 8.44 -20.02 30.02
C TYR A 587 9.06 -19.69 31.38
N TYR A 588 10.15 -18.92 31.41
CA TYR A 588 10.76 -18.42 32.64
C TYR A 588 10.51 -16.93 32.76
N TYR A 589 9.70 -16.54 33.74
CA TYR A 589 9.41 -15.14 34.03
C TYR A 589 10.51 -14.45 34.83
N PHE A 590 11.23 -15.22 35.65
CA PHE A 590 12.36 -14.73 36.45
C PHE A 590 13.32 -15.86 36.82
N SER A 591 14.51 -15.50 37.32
CA SER A 591 15.55 -16.47 37.68
C SER A 591 15.14 -17.34 38.87
N LYS A 592 15.78 -18.51 39.01
CA LYS A 592 15.58 -19.40 40.19
C LYS A 592 15.94 -18.73 41.51
N GLU A 593 16.85 -17.76 41.51
CA GLU A 593 17.20 -16.99 42.70
C GLU A 593 16.07 -16.05 43.10
N VAL A 594 15.49 -15.34 42.11
CA VAL A 594 14.32 -14.49 42.31
C VAL A 594 13.12 -15.31 42.77
N GLN A 595 12.87 -16.48 42.16
CA GLN A 595 11.79 -17.39 42.56
C GLN A 595 11.87 -17.78 44.05
N LYS A 596 13.08 -18.07 44.56
CA LYS A 596 13.27 -18.39 45.98
C LYS A 596 12.95 -17.22 46.90
N LYS A 597 13.33 -16.00 46.50
CA LYS A 597 13.02 -14.79 47.27
C LYS A 597 11.51 -14.52 47.30
N LEU A 598 10.83 -14.69 46.16
CA LEU A 598 9.37 -14.57 46.08
C LEU A 598 8.65 -15.62 46.94
N GLN A 599 9.08 -16.89 46.88
CA GLN A 599 8.50 -17.95 47.72
C GLN A 599 8.69 -17.66 49.22
N ALA A 600 9.88 -17.20 49.62
CA ALA A 600 10.15 -16.84 51.01
C ALA A 600 9.25 -15.71 51.52
N TYR A 601 8.91 -14.75 50.67
CA TYR A 601 7.96 -13.69 50.99
C TYR A 601 6.53 -14.21 51.14
N ILE A 602 6.10 -15.12 50.25
CA ILE A 602 4.78 -15.77 50.31
C ILE A 602 4.62 -16.56 51.62
N ASP A 603 5.66 -17.29 52.02
CA ASP A 603 5.67 -18.17 53.20
C ASP A 603 5.75 -17.42 54.54
N LYS A 604 6.01 -16.10 54.54
CA LYS A 604 6.09 -15.26 55.74
C LYS A 604 4.70 -15.18 56.41
N GLU A 605 4.58 -15.41 57.71
CA GLU A 605 3.28 -15.32 58.44
C GLU A 605 2.70 -13.90 58.51
#